data_AF-A0A921IA03-F1
#
_entry.id   AF-A0A921IA03-F1
#
_cell.length_a   1.000
_cell.length_b   1.000
_cell.length_c   1.000
_cell.angle_alpha   90.00
_cell.angle_beta   90.00
_cell.angle_gamma   90.00
#
_symmetry.space_group_name_H-M   'P 1'
#
loop_
_entity.id
_entity.type
_entity.pdbx_description
1 polymer ?
#
loop_
_entity_poly.entity_id
_entity_poly.type
_entity_poly.pdbx_seq_one_letter_code
_entity_poly.pdbx_strand_id
1 'polypeptide(L)'
;MDYMKETKEISAEEAIILWQASRLSLSKSYEKAPEILKVHDSVIGTLGNFSASIGKAKSKKTFNVSAIVAAALKNGTVLRYVAELPEDKRKVLYVDTEQSPYHCLKVMTRILRMAGLPDDRDNENLEFLALRKYTPEQRIRIVEQAIYNTPEIGLVIIDGIRDMVYDINSPSESTRIISKLMQWTDDRQIHIHTILHQNKGDENARGHIGTELNNKAETVLQVEKDKGNGDI
;
A
#
# COMPACT_ATOMS: atom_id res chain seq x y z
N MET A 1 -9.85 -28.59 -11.89
CA MET A 1 -10.91 -27.58 -12.01
C MET A 1 -10.25 -26.31 -12.48
N ASP A 2 -10.34 -26.05 -13.78
CA ASP A 2 -9.91 -24.80 -14.38
C ASP A 2 -10.74 -23.67 -13.78
N TYR A 3 -10.14 -22.88 -12.90
CA TYR A 3 -10.68 -21.57 -12.54
C TYR A 3 -10.35 -20.63 -13.69
N MET A 4 -11.14 -20.73 -14.76
CA MET A 4 -11.17 -19.74 -15.83
C MET A 4 -11.40 -18.37 -15.20
N LYS A 5 -10.40 -17.50 -15.32
CA LYS A 5 -10.53 -16.07 -15.05
C LYS A 5 -11.71 -15.57 -15.88
N GLU A 6 -12.76 -15.09 -15.22
CA GLU A 6 -13.68 -14.13 -15.85
C GLU A 6 -12.89 -12.84 -16.09
N THR A 7 -12.09 -12.82 -17.14
CA THR A 7 -11.75 -11.58 -17.82
C THR A 7 -13.06 -11.14 -18.43
N LYS A 8 -13.80 -10.28 -17.73
CA LYS A 8 -15.03 -9.71 -18.27
C LYS A 8 -14.60 -8.81 -19.43
N GLU A 9 -14.57 -9.35 -20.64
CA GLU A 9 -14.32 -8.58 -21.84
C GLU A 9 -15.43 -7.53 -21.95
N ILE A 10 -15.03 -6.26 -22.08
CA ILE A 10 -15.96 -5.17 -22.28
C ILE A 10 -16.46 -5.19 -23.73
N SER A 11 -17.70 -4.75 -23.95
CA SER A 11 -18.25 -4.65 -25.30
C SER A 11 -17.50 -3.60 -26.14
N ALA A 12 -17.66 -3.64 -27.47
CA ALA A 12 -17.09 -2.61 -28.34
C ALA A 12 -17.66 -1.22 -27.99
N GLU A 13 -18.95 -1.14 -27.62
CA GLU A 13 -19.57 0.09 -27.17
C GLU A 13 -18.96 0.60 -25.85
N GLU A 14 -18.76 -0.29 -24.87
CA GLU A 14 -18.10 0.06 -23.61
C GLU A 14 -16.66 0.53 -23.83
N ALA A 15 -15.91 -0.14 -24.72
CA ALA A 15 -14.55 0.24 -25.08
C ALA A 15 -14.49 1.63 -25.74
N ILE A 16 -15.46 1.96 -26.62
CA ILE A 16 -15.57 3.29 -27.24
C ILE A 16 -15.86 4.36 -26.18
N ILE A 17 -16.75 4.07 -25.22
CA ILE A 17 -17.06 5.00 -24.12
C ILE A 17 -15.81 5.26 -23.28
N LEU A 18 -15.09 4.21 -22.86
CA LEU A 18 -13.87 4.34 -22.07
C LEU A 18 -12.75 5.05 -22.83
N TRP A 19 -12.62 4.81 -24.14
CA TRP A 19 -11.67 5.53 -24.98
C TRP A 19 -11.97 7.03 -25.00
N GLN A 20 -13.21 7.42 -25.28
CA GLN A 20 -13.58 8.85 -25.31
C GLN A 20 -13.41 9.50 -23.94
N ALA A 21 -13.77 8.81 -22.86
CA ALA A 21 -13.58 9.31 -21.49
C ALA A 21 -12.10 9.49 -21.11
N SER A 22 -11.21 8.62 -21.62
CA SER A 22 -9.77 8.63 -21.32
C SER A 22 -8.97 9.66 -22.14
N ARG A 23 -9.59 10.39 -23.07
CA ARG A 23 -8.86 11.37 -23.91
C ARG A 23 -8.47 12.61 -23.12
N LEU A 24 -7.17 12.86 -23.05
CA LEU A 24 -6.64 14.13 -22.57
C LEU A 24 -6.87 15.25 -23.60
N SER A 25 -7.04 16.48 -23.12
CA SER A 25 -7.17 17.68 -23.95
C SER A 25 -6.23 18.76 -23.44
N LEU A 26 -5.43 19.35 -24.34
CA LEU A 26 -4.55 20.48 -24.00
C LEU A 26 -5.33 21.73 -23.55
N SER A 27 -6.64 21.78 -23.80
CA SER A 27 -7.51 22.87 -23.33
C SER A 27 -8.00 22.70 -21.89
N LYS A 28 -7.74 21.56 -21.23
CA LYS A 28 -8.13 21.30 -19.85
C LYS A 28 -6.94 21.52 -18.91
N SER A 29 -7.24 22.00 -17.69
CA SER A 29 -6.29 21.98 -16.59
C SER A 29 -6.35 20.60 -15.92
N TYR A 30 -5.17 20.04 -15.62
CA TYR A 30 -5.03 18.81 -14.84
C TYR A 30 -4.28 19.16 -13.57
N GLU A 31 -4.91 18.94 -12.42
CA GLU A 31 -4.29 19.22 -11.13
C GLU A 31 -3.17 18.22 -10.85
N LYS A 32 -2.08 18.71 -10.25
CA LYS A 32 -1.01 17.83 -9.78
C LYS A 32 -1.55 16.98 -8.64
N ALA A 33 -1.28 15.68 -8.67
CA ALA A 33 -1.60 14.77 -7.58
C ALA A 33 -1.12 15.32 -6.22
N PRO A 34 -1.98 15.39 -5.19
CA PRO A 34 -1.59 15.85 -3.87
C PRO A 34 -0.44 15.01 -3.29
N GLU A 35 0.62 15.69 -2.85
CA GLU A 35 1.77 15.10 -2.16
C GLU A 35 1.41 14.87 -0.69
N ILE A 36 1.22 13.62 -0.28
CA ILE A 36 0.73 13.32 1.06
C ILE A 36 1.79 12.77 2.01
N LEU A 37 2.93 12.31 1.48
CA LEU A 37 4.01 11.71 2.28
C LEU A 37 5.38 12.19 1.81
N LYS A 38 6.20 12.62 2.78
CA LYS A 38 7.58 13.09 2.56
C LYS A 38 8.55 12.48 3.57
N VAL A 39 9.80 12.32 3.16
CA VAL A 39 10.95 12.04 4.03
C VAL A 39 12.12 12.94 3.61
N HIS A 40 12.69 13.70 4.54
CA HIS A 40 13.76 14.67 4.25
C HIS A 40 13.46 15.54 3.01
N ASP A 41 12.26 16.13 2.96
CA ASP A 41 11.75 16.96 1.86
C ASP A 41 11.57 16.26 0.50
N SER A 42 11.89 14.97 0.41
CA SER A 42 11.60 14.15 -0.77
C SER A 42 10.18 13.60 -0.69
N VAL A 43 9.39 13.82 -1.74
CA VAL A 43 8.06 13.21 -1.90
C VAL A 43 8.24 11.71 -2.09
N ILE A 44 7.54 10.93 -1.28
CA ILE A 44 7.55 9.46 -1.35
C ILE A 44 6.16 8.86 -1.57
N GLY A 45 5.12 9.70 -1.56
CA GLY A 45 3.76 9.26 -1.83
C GLY A 45 2.84 10.40 -2.22
N THR A 46 2.20 10.23 -3.38
CA THR A 46 1.11 11.08 -3.87
C THR A 46 -0.20 10.29 -3.98
N LEU A 47 -1.35 10.97 -3.88
CA LEU A 47 -2.64 10.35 -4.18
C LEU A 47 -2.69 9.92 -5.65
N GLY A 48 -3.30 8.77 -5.94
CA GLY A 48 -3.31 8.20 -7.30
C GLY A 48 -2.15 7.25 -7.59
N ASN A 49 -1.14 7.18 -6.70
CA ASN A 49 0.05 6.36 -6.89
C ASN A 49 0.24 5.33 -5.76
N PHE A 50 1.18 4.41 -5.95
CA PHE A 50 1.62 3.49 -4.92
C PHE A 50 3.14 3.50 -4.75
N SER A 51 3.59 3.18 -3.54
CA SER A 51 5.00 3.06 -3.18
C SER A 51 5.23 1.75 -2.42
N ALA A 52 6.49 1.44 -2.14
CA ALA A 52 6.84 0.21 -1.46
C ALA A 52 8.00 0.37 -0.46
N SER A 53 7.99 -0.47 0.58
CA SER A 53 9.14 -0.73 1.44
C SER A 53 9.68 -2.14 1.19
N ILE A 54 10.95 -2.23 0.79
CA ILE A 54 11.68 -3.49 0.60
C ILE A 54 12.76 -3.68 1.65
N GLY A 55 13.17 -4.92 1.88
CA GLY A 55 14.21 -5.21 2.87
C GLY A 55 14.25 -6.69 3.25
N LYS A 56 15.39 -7.14 3.79
CA LYS A 56 15.56 -8.52 4.27
C LYS A 56 14.54 -8.89 5.35
N ALA A 57 14.35 -10.19 5.59
CA ALA A 57 13.53 -10.64 6.72
C ALA A 57 14.04 -10.03 8.03
N LYS A 58 13.12 -9.63 8.92
CA LYS A 58 13.43 -9.01 10.22
C LYS A 58 14.22 -7.68 10.14
N SER A 59 14.21 -6.99 8.99
CA SER A 59 14.84 -5.68 8.80
C SER A 59 14.06 -4.49 9.39
N LYS A 60 13.04 -4.74 10.23
CA LYS A 60 12.19 -3.71 10.87
C LYS A 60 11.29 -2.92 9.90
N LYS A 61 10.98 -3.42 8.69
CA LYS A 61 10.00 -2.82 7.76
C LYS A 61 8.67 -2.44 8.42
N THR A 62 8.06 -3.33 9.19
CA THR A 62 6.81 -3.04 9.91
C THR A 62 6.96 -1.88 10.90
N PHE A 63 8.14 -1.69 11.52
CA PHE A 63 8.41 -0.51 12.35
C PHE A 63 8.49 0.77 11.51
N ASN A 64 9.19 0.71 10.37
CA ASN A 64 9.26 1.83 9.43
C ASN A 64 7.87 2.26 8.95
N VAL A 65 7.05 1.30 8.52
CA VAL A 65 5.68 1.56 8.07
C VAL A 65 4.77 2.01 9.21
N SER A 66 5.00 1.56 10.44
CA SER A 66 4.29 2.12 11.61
C SER A 66 4.56 3.62 11.78
N ALA A 67 5.77 4.10 11.46
CA ALA A 67 6.09 5.52 11.49
C ALA A 67 5.36 6.32 10.39
N ILE A 68 5.28 5.76 9.18
CA ILE A 68 4.53 6.36 8.06
C ILE A 68 3.05 6.48 8.43
N VAL A 69 2.44 5.41 8.94
CA VAL A 69 1.03 5.42 9.36
C VAL A 69 0.79 6.40 10.51
N ALA A 70 1.68 6.41 11.50
CA ALA A 70 1.58 7.35 12.61
C ALA A 70 1.68 8.82 12.16
N ALA A 71 2.56 9.12 11.19
CA ALA A 71 2.62 10.44 10.57
C ALA A 71 1.31 10.80 9.87
N ALA A 72 0.72 9.86 9.12
CA ALA A 72 -0.56 10.05 8.42
C ALA A 72 -1.72 10.30 9.39
N LEU A 73 -1.85 9.50 10.46
CA LEU A 73 -2.89 9.67 11.48
C LEU A 73 -2.74 10.98 12.26
N LYS A 74 -1.50 11.38 12.57
CA LYS A 74 -1.20 12.67 13.19
C LYS A 74 -1.43 13.84 12.23
N ASN A 75 -1.40 13.57 10.92
CA ASN A 75 -1.24 14.55 9.86
C ASN A 75 -0.11 15.56 10.15
N GLY A 76 1.08 15.02 10.35
CA GLY A 76 2.25 15.83 10.58
C GLY A 76 3.51 14.99 10.66
N THR A 77 4.45 15.41 11.49
CA THR A 77 5.75 14.74 11.59
C THR A 77 5.77 13.65 12.67
N VAL A 78 6.18 12.44 12.27
CA VAL A 78 6.57 11.34 13.17
C VAL A 78 7.91 10.77 12.68
N LEU A 79 8.90 10.73 13.57
CA LEU A 79 10.29 10.45 13.22
C LEU A 79 10.77 11.37 12.07
N ARG A 80 11.11 10.82 10.91
CA ARG A 80 11.54 11.56 9.71
C ARG A 80 10.44 11.68 8.65
N TYR A 81 9.28 11.05 8.88
CA TYR A 81 8.16 11.08 7.97
C TYR A 81 7.26 12.27 8.27
N VAL A 82 6.89 12.99 7.22
CA VAL A 82 5.90 14.07 7.26
C VAL A 82 4.72 13.62 6.41
N ALA A 83 3.51 13.74 6.96
CA ALA A 83 2.30 13.47 6.22
C ALA A 83 1.38 14.69 6.23
N GLU A 84 0.80 14.99 5.06
CA GLU A 84 -0.11 16.11 4.81
C GLU A 84 -1.27 15.61 3.94
N LEU A 85 -2.21 14.89 4.54
CA LEU A 85 -3.39 14.39 3.83
C LEU A 85 -4.46 15.50 3.70
N PRO A 86 -5.30 15.49 2.66
CA PRO A 86 -6.51 16.30 2.61
C PRO A 86 -7.51 15.95 3.74
N GLU A 87 -8.41 16.88 4.09
CA GLU A 87 -9.41 16.68 5.15
C GLU A 87 -10.36 15.51 4.86
N ASP A 88 -10.76 15.36 3.60
CA ASP A 88 -11.63 14.28 3.11
C ASP A 88 -10.87 12.97 2.82
N LYS A 89 -9.60 12.86 3.25
CA LYS A 89 -8.70 11.74 3.00
C LYS A 89 -7.91 11.32 4.24
N ARG A 90 -8.45 11.57 5.44
CA ARG A 90 -7.75 11.39 6.73
C ARG A 90 -7.63 9.93 7.19
N LYS A 91 -8.41 9.01 6.63
CA LYS A 91 -8.46 7.63 7.10
C LYS A 91 -7.33 6.78 6.51
N VAL A 92 -6.79 5.91 7.36
CA VAL A 92 -5.80 4.90 7.01
C VAL A 92 -6.41 3.50 7.11
N LEU A 93 -6.29 2.72 6.05
CA LEU A 93 -6.60 1.30 6.04
C LEU A 93 -5.30 0.49 6.13
N TYR A 94 -5.09 -0.26 7.20
CA TYR A 94 -3.95 -1.14 7.36
C TYR A 94 -4.34 -2.60 7.13
N VAL A 95 -3.66 -3.29 6.23
CA VAL A 95 -3.89 -4.70 5.92
C VAL A 95 -2.65 -5.51 6.24
N ASP A 96 -2.74 -6.41 7.22
CA ASP A 96 -1.69 -7.37 7.56
C ASP A 96 -2.09 -8.78 7.08
N THR A 97 -1.23 -9.41 6.27
CA THR A 97 -1.48 -10.74 5.71
C THR A 97 -0.65 -11.86 6.36
N GLU A 98 0.28 -11.54 7.27
CA GLU A 98 1.28 -12.47 7.77
C GLU A 98 1.09 -12.82 9.26
N GLN A 99 0.62 -11.88 10.07
CA GLN A 99 0.70 -11.94 11.53
C GLN A 99 -0.60 -12.45 12.18
N SER A 100 -0.47 -12.90 13.44
CA SER A 100 -1.63 -13.28 14.26
C SER A 100 -2.31 -12.03 14.82
N PRO A 101 -3.59 -12.11 15.23
CA PRO A 101 -4.30 -10.96 15.80
C PRO A 101 -3.58 -10.30 16.98
N TYR A 102 -2.93 -11.08 17.84
CA TYR A 102 -2.14 -10.56 18.96
C TYR A 102 -0.97 -9.67 18.49
N HIS A 103 -0.27 -10.07 17.43
CA HIS A 103 0.82 -9.30 16.87
C HIS A 103 0.32 -8.07 16.11
N CYS A 104 -0.79 -8.18 15.37
CA CYS A 104 -1.45 -7.04 14.76
C CYS A 104 -1.84 -5.98 15.80
N LEU A 105 -2.40 -6.39 16.94
CA LEU A 105 -2.73 -5.48 18.04
C LEU A 105 -1.49 -4.73 18.55
N LYS A 106 -0.35 -5.41 18.70
CA LYS A 106 0.92 -4.74 19.08
C LYS A 106 1.36 -3.69 18.05
N VAL A 107 1.17 -3.96 16.76
CA VAL A 107 1.49 -3.00 15.69
C VAL A 107 0.56 -1.80 15.78
N MET A 108 -0.75 -2.03 15.91
CA MET A 108 -1.76 -0.99 16.07
C MET A 108 -1.49 -0.10 17.29
N THR A 109 -1.28 -0.69 18.48
CA THR A 109 -0.92 0.05 19.70
C THR A 109 0.33 0.90 19.50
N ARG A 110 1.36 0.36 18.83
CA ARG A 110 2.59 1.12 18.55
C ARG A 110 2.32 2.32 17.63
N ILE A 111 1.53 2.14 16.57
CA ILE A 111 1.15 3.22 15.65
C ILE A 111 0.48 4.36 16.42
N LEU A 112 -0.51 4.05 17.25
CA LEU A 112 -1.24 5.05 18.05
C LEU A 112 -0.31 5.79 19.01
N ARG A 113 0.58 5.08 19.72
CA ARG A 113 1.61 5.68 20.58
C ARG A 113 2.54 6.62 19.81
N MET A 114 3.02 6.21 18.64
CA MET A 114 3.90 7.02 17.80
C MET A 114 3.21 8.28 17.28
N ALA A 115 1.90 8.21 17.03
CA ALA A 115 1.08 9.35 16.63
C ALA A 115 0.73 10.29 17.80
N GLY A 116 0.98 9.87 19.05
CA GLY A 116 0.54 10.60 20.25
C GLY A 116 -0.96 10.49 20.53
N LEU A 117 -1.59 9.42 20.04
CA LEU A 117 -3.02 9.15 20.19
C LEU A 117 -3.28 8.12 21.30
N PRO A 118 -4.49 8.10 21.90
CA PRO A 118 -4.89 7.07 22.85
C PRO A 118 -4.75 5.67 22.24
N ASP A 119 -4.16 4.73 22.99
CA ASP A 119 -3.88 3.35 22.56
C ASP A 119 -4.68 2.29 23.33
N ASP A 120 -5.65 2.74 24.13
CA ASP A 120 -6.59 1.95 24.92
C ASP A 120 -7.98 1.82 24.28
N ARG A 121 -8.18 2.42 23.10
CA ARG A 121 -9.42 2.42 22.32
C ARG A 121 -9.12 2.53 20.83
N ASP A 122 -10.12 2.21 20.02
CA ASP A 122 -10.03 2.35 18.57
C ASP A 122 -9.98 3.82 18.15
N ASN A 123 -9.29 4.09 17.05
CA ASN A 123 -9.24 5.40 16.42
C ASN A 123 -10.10 5.38 15.15
N GLU A 124 -11.01 6.33 15.00
CA GLU A 124 -11.94 6.40 13.85
C GLU A 124 -11.23 6.52 12.49
N ASN A 125 -10.01 7.05 12.46
CA ASN A 125 -9.20 7.21 11.25
C ASN A 125 -8.24 6.03 11.01
N LEU A 126 -8.25 4.97 11.82
CA LEU A 126 -7.46 3.77 11.61
C LEU A 126 -8.33 2.52 11.54
N GLU A 127 -8.47 1.95 10.36
CA GLU A 127 -9.08 0.63 10.16
C GLU A 127 -7.98 -0.42 9.96
N PHE A 128 -7.95 -1.48 10.78
CA PHE A 128 -6.89 -2.50 10.74
C PHE A 128 -7.47 -3.88 10.45
N LEU A 129 -7.06 -4.49 9.34
CA LEU A 129 -7.50 -5.81 8.88
C LEU A 129 -6.39 -6.86 9.04
N ALA A 130 -6.68 -7.94 9.78
CA ALA A 130 -5.81 -9.09 9.89
C ALA A 130 -6.30 -10.23 8.97
N LEU A 131 -5.63 -10.42 7.83
CA LEU A 131 -6.09 -11.29 6.75
C LEU A 131 -5.29 -12.59 6.58
N ARG A 132 -4.46 -12.95 7.56
CA ARG A 132 -3.63 -14.17 7.53
C ARG A 132 -4.39 -15.44 7.17
N LYS A 133 -5.63 -15.60 7.65
CA LYS A 133 -6.45 -16.81 7.46
C LYS A 133 -7.07 -16.98 6.07
N TYR A 134 -7.04 -15.93 5.23
CA TYR A 134 -7.71 -15.93 3.94
C TYR A 134 -6.76 -16.32 2.81
N THR A 135 -7.32 -16.83 1.71
CA THR A 135 -6.55 -17.12 0.48
C THR A 135 -6.14 -15.82 -0.24
N PRO A 136 -5.13 -15.86 -1.13
CA PRO A 136 -4.78 -14.74 -2.00
C PRO A 136 -5.98 -14.06 -2.68
N GLU A 137 -6.89 -14.82 -3.29
CA GLU A 137 -8.09 -14.28 -3.96
C GLU A 137 -9.03 -13.59 -2.97
N GLN A 138 -9.25 -14.20 -1.81
CA GLN A 138 -10.08 -13.64 -0.75
C GLN A 138 -9.46 -12.35 -0.21
N ARG A 139 -8.14 -12.30 -0.01
CA ARG A 139 -7.43 -11.10 0.43
C ARG A 139 -7.62 -9.95 -0.56
N ILE A 140 -7.38 -10.20 -1.85
CA ILE A 140 -7.60 -9.20 -2.91
C ILE A 140 -9.03 -8.69 -2.88
N ARG A 141 -10.03 -9.58 -2.78
CA ARG A 141 -11.43 -9.19 -2.77
C ARG A 141 -11.81 -8.41 -1.51
N ILE A 142 -11.33 -8.81 -0.34
CA ILE A 142 -11.58 -8.11 0.93
C ILE A 142 -10.99 -6.70 0.87
N VAL A 143 -9.74 -6.56 0.42
CA VAL A 143 -9.06 -5.26 0.28
C VAL A 143 -9.79 -4.37 -0.72
N GLU A 144 -10.20 -4.91 -1.87
CA GLU A 144 -11.03 -4.18 -2.83
C GLU A 144 -12.30 -3.66 -2.17
N GLN A 145 -13.06 -4.52 -1.49
CA GLN A 145 -14.30 -4.09 -0.85
C GLN A 145 -14.07 -3.05 0.26
N ALA A 146 -13.02 -3.18 1.06
CA ALA A 146 -12.68 -2.16 2.07
C ALA A 146 -12.36 -0.80 1.41
N ILE A 147 -11.57 -0.80 0.34
CA ILE A 147 -11.20 0.42 -0.40
C ILE A 147 -12.42 1.14 -1.01
N TYR A 148 -13.35 0.40 -1.63
CA TYR A 148 -14.51 1.01 -2.29
C TYR A 148 -15.65 1.38 -1.32
N ASN A 149 -15.74 0.75 -0.15
CA ASN A 149 -16.85 0.95 0.78
C ASN A 149 -16.48 1.75 2.04
N THR A 150 -15.20 2.01 2.29
CA THR A 150 -14.77 2.91 3.37
C THR A 150 -14.52 4.31 2.79
N PRO A 151 -15.28 5.33 3.22
CA PRO A 151 -15.06 6.71 2.79
C PRO A 151 -13.80 7.29 3.44
N GLU A 152 -13.30 8.37 2.83
CA GLU A 152 -12.21 9.21 3.37
C GLU A 152 -10.86 8.52 3.56
N ILE A 153 -10.65 7.35 2.95
CA ILE A 153 -9.31 6.75 2.89
C ILE A 153 -8.41 7.66 2.06
N GLY A 154 -7.25 8.02 2.62
CA GLY A 154 -6.15 8.63 1.87
C GLY A 154 -4.92 7.73 1.77
N LEU A 155 -4.72 6.81 2.73
CA LEU A 155 -3.58 5.90 2.75
C LEU A 155 -4.04 4.45 3.02
N VAL A 156 -3.54 3.52 2.21
CA VAL A 156 -3.69 2.07 2.45
C VAL A 156 -2.32 1.44 2.62
N ILE A 157 -2.15 0.66 3.68
CA ILE A 157 -0.98 -0.19 3.88
C ILE A 157 -1.33 -1.62 3.52
N ILE A 158 -0.49 -2.23 2.68
CA ILE A 158 -0.53 -3.68 2.43
C ILE A 158 0.77 -4.29 2.93
N ASP A 159 0.75 -4.79 4.18
CA ASP A 159 1.86 -5.47 4.84
C ASP A 159 1.87 -6.94 4.41
N GLY A 160 2.61 -7.21 3.31
CA GLY A 160 2.76 -8.53 2.71
C GLY A 160 2.06 -8.69 1.36
N ILE A 161 2.48 -7.93 0.33
CA ILE A 161 1.93 -8.09 -1.05
C ILE A 161 2.22 -9.45 -1.67
N ARG A 162 3.32 -10.08 -1.23
CA ARG A 162 3.68 -11.45 -1.61
C ARG A 162 2.53 -12.42 -1.35
N ASP A 163 1.74 -12.17 -0.31
CA ASP A 163 0.66 -13.04 0.12
C ASP A 163 -0.66 -12.80 -0.64
N MET A 164 -0.67 -11.84 -1.57
CA MET A 164 -1.76 -11.61 -2.52
C MET A 164 -1.67 -12.49 -3.77
N VAL A 165 -0.60 -13.30 -3.89
CA VAL A 165 -0.37 -14.22 -5.01
C VAL A 165 0.04 -15.61 -4.50
N TYR A 166 -0.26 -16.67 -5.24
CA TYR A 166 0.23 -18.01 -4.90
C TYR A 166 1.69 -18.19 -5.32
N ASP A 167 1.98 -17.87 -6.59
CA ASP A 167 3.33 -17.94 -7.14
C ASP A 167 3.92 -16.55 -7.35
N ILE A 168 4.91 -16.21 -6.52
CA ILE A 168 5.66 -14.96 -6.60
C ILE A 168 6.47 -14.83 -7.90
N ASN A 169 6.69 -15.93 -8.60
CA ASN A 169 7.38 -15.98 -9.88
C ASN A 169 6.40 -16.08 -11.06
N SER A 170 5.08 -16.03 -10.85
CA SER A 170 4.12 -15.97 -11.96
C SER A 170 4.05 -14.52 -12.48
N PRO A 171 4.48 -14.26 -13.73
CA PRO A 171 4.35 -12.92 -14.32
C PRO A 171 2.88 -12.49 -14.38
N SER A 172 1.98 -13.41 -14.70
CA SER A 172 0.55 -13.12 -14.82
C SER A 172 -0.12 -12.73 -13.49
N GLU A 173 0.25 -13.37 -12.38
CA GLU A 173 -0.27 -12.99 -11.06
C GLU A 173 0.34 -11.66 -10.60
N SER A 174 1.64 -11.47 -10.85
CA SER A 174 2.37 -10.24 -10.53
C SER A 174 1.78 -9.04 -11.26
N THR A 175 1.61 -9.13 -12.57
CA THR A 175 0.96 -8.07 -13.36
C THR A 175 -0.47 -7.84 -12.87
N ARG A 176 -1.25 -8.89 -12.59
CA ARG A 176 -2.62 -8.74 -12.09
C ARG A 176 -2.69 -7.92 -10.80
N ILE A 177 -1.86 -8.24 -9.80
CA ILE A 177 -1.91 -7.53 -8.52
C ILE A 177 -1.40 -6.09 -8.66
N ILE A 178 -0.35 -5.84 -9.44
CA ILE A 178 0.17 -4.48 -9.68
C ILE A 178 -0.85 -3.64 -10.44
N SER A 179 -1.50 -4.18 -11.47
CA SER A 179 -2.61 -3.50 -12.17
C SER A 179 -3.77 -3.18 -11.23
N LYS A 180 -4.08 -4.06 -10.26
CA LYS A 180 -5.09 -3.78 -9.24
C LYS A 180 -4.69 -2.64 -8.32
N LEU A 181 -3.42 -2.56 -7.89
CA LEU A 181 -2.94 -1.42 -7.10
C LEU A 181 -3.11 -0.11 -7.87
N MET A 182 -2.67 -0.07 -9.13
CA MET A 182 -2.81 1.10 -9.99
C MET A 182 -4.27 1.50 -10.21
N GLN A 183 -5.16 0.52 -10.44
CA GLN A 183 -6.59 0.77 -10.56
C GLN A 183 -7.16 1.37 -9.28
N TRP A 184 -6.87 0.77 -8.11
CA TRP A 184 -7.42 1.22 -6.84
C TRP A 184 -6.91 2.62 -6.45
N THR A 185 -5.63 2.92 -6.71
CA THR A 185 -5.07 4.23 -6.40
C THR A 185 -5.72 5.32 -7.25
N ASP A 186 -5.91 5.06 -8.54
CA ASP A 186 -6.51 6.02 -9.48
C ASP A 186 -8.02 6.17 -9.23
N ASP A 187 -8.78 5.07 -9.16
CA ASP A 187 -10.24 5.10 -8.98
C ASP A 187 -10.66 5.82 -7.70
N ARG A 188 -9.87 5.67 -6.63
CA ARG A 188 -10.22 6.20 -5.31
C ARG A 188 -9.39 7.40 -4.90
N GLN A 189 -8.43 7.83 -5.72
CA GLN A 189 -7.49 8.90 -5.40
C GLN A 189 -6.92 8.70 -4.00
N ILE A 190 -6.25 7.57 -3.80
CA ILE A 190 -5.59 7.14 -2.56
C ILE A 190 -4.12 6.85 -2.83
N HIS A 191 -3.31 6.81 -1.79
CA HIS A 191 -1.97 6.24 -1.86
C HIS A 191 -1.96 4.82 -1.29
N ILE A 192 -1.33 3.87 -1.98
CA ILE A 192 -1.05 2.54 -1.43
C ILE A 192 0.44 2.43 -1.11
N HIS A 193 0.79 2.09 0.12
CA HIS A 193 2.17 1.73 0.48
C HIS A 193 2.23 0.24 0.82
N THR A 194 3.08 -0.50 0.11
CA THR A 194 3.15 -1.96 0.27
C THR A 194 4.50 -2.46 0.75
N ILE A 195 4.52 -3.64 1.39
CA ILE A 195 5.73 -4.25 1.93
C ILE A 195 6.06 -5.53 1.16
N LEU A 196 7.32 -5.64 0.74
CA LEU A 196 7.87 -6.84 0.10
C LEU A 196 9.21 -7.24 0.73
N HIS A 197 9.40 -8.54 0.95
CA HIS A 197 10.68 -9.07 1.42
C HIS A 197 11.69 -9.20 0.27
N GLN A 198 12.95 -8.77 0.50
CA GLN A 198 14.07 -9.10 -0.38
C GLN A 198 14.44 -10.58 -0.30
N ASN A 199 15.10 -11.08 -1.34
CA ASN A 199 15.68 -12.44 -1.33
C ASN A 199 16.79 -12.58 -0.29
N LYS A 200 17.08 -13.83 0.11
CA LYS A 200 18.13 -14.12 1.11
C LYS A 200 19.56 -13.93 0.57
N GLY A 201 19.75 -13.83 -0.75
CA GLY A 201 21.06 -13.87 -1.41
C GLY A 201 21.48 -12.60 -2.16
N ASP A 202 20.60 -11.61 -2.35
CA ASP A 202 20.90 -10.34 -3.02
C ASP A 202 20.06 -9.19 -2.44
N GLU A 203 20.27 -7.97 -2.96
CA GLU A 203 19.53 -6.75 -2.58
C GLU A 203 18.26 -6.54 -3.42
N ASN A 204 17.88 -7.51 -4.26
CA ASN A 204 16.75 -7.36 -5.16
C ASN A 204 15.42 -7.71 -4.47
N ALA A 205 14.37 -6.99 -4.87
CA ALA A 205 13.00 -7.34 -4.55
C ALA A 205 12.67 -8.75 -5.09
N ARG A 206 11.92 -9.55 -4.31
CA ARG A 206 11.76 -10.97 -4.58
C ARG A 206 10.79 -11.28 -5.72
N GLY A 207 11.24 -12.09 -6.69
CA GLY A 207 10.41 -12.68 -7.75
C GLY A 207 9.90 -11.68 -8.79
N HIS A 208 9.02 -12.15 -9.70
CA HIS A 208 8.43 -11.30 -10.74
C HIS A 208 7.65 -10.13 -10.15
N ILE A 209 6.99 -10.33 -8.99
CA ILE A 209 6.31 -9.26 -8.29
C ILE A 209 7.26 -8.14 -7.87
N GLY A 210 8.50 -8.48 -7.47
CA GLY A 210 9.50 -7.51 -7.08
C GLY A 210 9.96 -6.66 -8.27
N THR A 211 10.16 -7.29 -9.43
CA THR A 211 10.48 -6.59 -10.68
C THR A 211 9.36 -5.65 -11.10
N GLU A 212 8.11 -6.14 -11.16
CA GLU A 212 6.96 -5.31 -11.55
C GLU A 212 6.73 -4.15 -10.58
N LEU A 213 6.87 -4.40 -9.28
CA LEU A 213 6.76 -3.37 -8.23
C LEU A 213 7.84 -2.30 -8.40
N ASN A 214 9.11 -2.68 -8.59
CA ASN A 214 10.19 -1.71 -8.80
C ASN A 214 9.99 -0.86 -10.07
N ASN A 215 9.38 -1.44 -11.11
CA ASN A 215 9.15 -0.74 -12.38
C ASN A 215 7.96 0.22 -12.35
N LYS A 216 7.01 0.03 -11.42
CA LYS A 216 5.71 0.74 -11.41
C LYS A 216 5.47 1.58 -10.17
N ALA A 217 6.15 1.30 -9.06
CA ALA A 217 6.03 2.09 -7.84
C ALA A 217 6.61 3.49 -8.06
N GLU A 218 5.94 4.50 -7.50
CA GLU A 218 6.44 5.88 -7.46
C GLU A 218 7.73 5.99 -6.64
N THR A 219 7.82 5.23 -5.55
CA THR A 219 8.99 5.21 -4.67
C THR A 219 9.18 3.83 -4.08
N VAL A 220 10.44 3.37 -4.02
CA VAL A 220 10.84 2.13 -3.34
C VAL A 220 11.83 2.48 -2.24
N LEU A 221 11.43 2.26 -0.99
CA LEU A 221 12.25 2.48 0.19
C LEU A 221 12.95 1.18 0.59
N GLN A 222 14.28 1.19 0.65
CA GLN A 222 15.06 0.07 1.16
C GLN A 222 15.30 0.22 2.66
N VAL A 223 14.86 -0.77 3.43
CA VAL A 223 14.97 -0.78 4.90
C VAL A 223 15.96 -1.85 5.35
N GLU A 224 17.04 -1.40 5.97
CA GLU A 224 18.12 -2.24 6.50
C GLU A 224 18.43 -1.90 7.96
N LYS A 225 19.00 -2.88 8.67
CA LYS A 225 19.58 -2.65 10.00
C LYS A 225 20.92 -1.95 9.83
N ASP A 226 21.20 -0.98 10.68
CA ASP A 226 22.53 -0.38 10.74
C ASP A 226 23.56 -1.44 11.16
N LYS A 227 24.62 -1.61 10.37
CA LYS A 227 25.70 -2.56 10.66
C LYS A 227 26.62 -2.06 11.77
N GLY A 228 26.63 -0.75 12.02
CA GLY A 228 27.46 -0.09 13.04
C GLY A 228 26.83 -0.02 14.43
N ASN A 229 25.55 -0.39 14.57
CA ASN A 229 24.85 -0.34 15.85
C ASN A 229 24.11 -1.66 16.12
N GLY A 230 24.72 -2.51 16.97
CA GLY A 230 24.19 -3.83 17.33
C GLY A 230 22.90 -3.81 18.15
N ASP A 231 22.50 -2.64 18.67
CA ASP A 231 21.29 -2.48 19.48
C ASP A 231 20.00 -2.32 18.64
N ILE A 232 20.10 -2.34 17.28
CA ILE A 232 18.96 -2.17 16.34
C ILE A 232 18.74 -3.39 15.43
#